data_AF-A0A2A7BDL8-F1
#
_entry.id   AF-A0A2A7BDL8-F1
#
_cell.length_a   1.000
_cell.length_b   1.000
_cell.length_c   1.000
_cell.angle_alpha   90.00
_cell.angle_beta   90.00
_cell.angle_gamma   90.00
#
_symmetry.space_group_name_H-M   'P 1'
#
loop_
_entity.id
_entity.type
_entity.pdbx_description
1 polymer ?
#
loop_
_entity_poly.entity_id
_entity_poly.type
_entity_poly.pdbx_seq_one_letter_code
_entity_poly.pdbx_strand_id
1 'polypeptide(L)'
;MNNCEEKIPTASSTPTPVVQDTRCYTIEDLMAMLILSRPTVCRLLKQNEFRWFKVGGAYRISKTSFDAWLNDGIIEPNPAV
;
A
#
# COMPACT_ATOMS: atom_id res chain seq x y z
N MET A 1 4.53 -48.56 3.86
CA MET A 1 3.39 -47.88 3.23
C MET A 1 3.83 -46.49 2.81
N ASN A 2 4.26 -46.38 1.54
CA ASN A 2 3.93 -45.36 0.55
C ASN A 2 3.18 -44.12 1.14
N ASN A 3 3.57 -42.87 0.93
CA ASN A 3 4.00 -42.26 -0.33
C ASN A 3 4.54 -40.84 -0.04
N CYS A 4 5.79 -40.57 -0.43
CA CYS A 4 6.32 -39.22 -0.60
C CYS A 4 6.14 -38.80 -2.06
N GLU A 5 6.06 -37.48 -2.25
CA GLU A 5 6.39 -36.76 -3.49
C GLU A 5 5.28 -36.66 -4.55
N GLU A 6 4.43 -35.64 -4.39
CA GLU A 6 3.74 -35.04 -5.52
C GLU A 6 4.66 -33.96 -6.14
N LYS A 7 5.16 -34.34 -7.32
CA LYS A 7 6.08 -33.62 -8.20
C LYS A 7 5.44 -32.33 -8.72
N ILE A 8 6.05 -31.19 -8.38
CA ILE A 8 5.74 -29.87 -8.96
C ILE A 8 6.41 -29.77 -10.35
N PRO A 9 5.71 -29.44 -11.44
CA PRO A 9 6.36 -29.15 -12.72
C PRO A 9 6.77 -27.69 -12.86
N THR A 10 8.02 -27.50 -13.28
CA THR A 10 8.71 -26.24 -13.54
C THR A 10 8.42 -25.71 -14.95
N ALA A 11 8.08 -24.42 -15.11
CA ALA A 11 8.55 -23.54 -16.19
C ALA A 11 8.05 -22.08 -16.05
N SER A 12 8.99 -21.18 -15.70
CA SER A 12 9.15 -19.82 -16.28
C SER A 12 8.20 -18.68 -15.92
N SER A 13 8.30 -18.19 -14.69
CA SER A 13 8.55 -16.77 -14.39
C SER A 13 8.75 -16.66 -12.90
N THR A 14 9.94 -16.28 -12.46
CA THR A 14 10.20 -15.94 -11.06
C THR A 14 9.26 -14.78 -10.68
N PRO A 15 8.30 -14.89 -9.76
CA PRO A 15 7.98 -13.75 -8.94
C PRO A 15 9.04 -13.75 -7.84
N THR A 16 10.04 -12.88 -7.99
CA THR A 16 10.71 -12.27 -6.85
C THR A 16 9.68 -12.11 -5.73
N PRO A 17 9.98 -12.44 -4.45
CA PRO A 17 9.08 -12.06 -3.38
C PRO A 17 8.92 -10.56 -3.52
N VAL A 18 7.74 -10.13 -3.96
CA VAL A 18 7.35 -8.74 -3.93
C VAL A 18 7.33 -8.44 -2.46
N VAL A 19 8.45 -7.93 -1.95
CA VAL A 19 8.50 -7.33 -0.64
C VAL A 19 7.54 -6.17 -0.79
N GLN A 20 6.27 -6.42 -0.47
CA GLN A 20 5.29 -5.39 -0.23
C GLN A 20 5.94 -4.57 0.87
N ASP A 21 6.48 -3.41 0.48
CA ASP A 21 7.15 -2.53 1.42
C ASP A 21 6.10 -2.13 2.44
N THR A 22 6.08 -2.83 3.59
CA THR A 22 5.04 -2.70 4.62
C THR A 22 5.02 -1.32 5.26
N ARG A 23 5.89 -0.41 4.80
CA ARG A 23 6.06 0.96 5.27
C ARG A 23 5.24 1.96 4.46
N CYS A 24 4.78 1.57 3.27
CA CYS A 24 4.03 2.45 2.38
C CYS A 24 2.76 1.80 1.83
N TYR A 25 1.64 2.50 1.91
CA TYR A 25 0.41 2.14 1.22
C TYR A 25 0.34 2.77 -0.18
N THR A 26 -0.40 2.11 -1.06
CA THR A 26 -0.79 2.62 -2.38
C THR A 26 -2.24 3.12 -2.36
N ILE A 27 -2.70 3.71 -3.46
CA ILE A 27 -4.12 4.07 -3.60
C ILE A 27 -5.01 2.83 -3.50
N GLU A 28 -4.59 1.68 -4.06
CA GLU A 28 -5.36 0.44 -4.03
C GLU A 28 -5.48 -0.10 -2.60
N ASP A 29 -4.42 0.01 -1.80
CA ASP A 29 -4.45 -0.35 -0.38
C ASP A 29 -5.48 0.51 0.38
N LEU A 30 -5.44 1.84 0.19
CA LEU A 30 -6.40 2.75 0.84
C LEU A 30 -7.84 2.48 0.39
N MET A 31 -8.05 2.17 -0.90
CA MET A 31 -9.37 1.79 -1.41
C MET A 31 -9.89 0.53 -0.71
N ALA A 32 -9.05 -0.49 -0.54
CA ALA A 32 -9.41 -1.74 0.11
C ALA A 32 -9.59 -1.59 1.63
N MET A 33 -8.77 -0.76 2.29
CA MET A 33 -8.82 -0.55 3.74
C MET A 33 -10.01 0.32 4.16
N LEU A 34 -10.30 1.38 3.40
CA LEU A 34 -11.37 2.33 3.72
C LEU A 34 -12.68 2.03 2.97
N ILE A 35 -12.68 1.03 2.07
CA ILE A 35 -13.81 0.69 1.19
C ILE A 35 -14.25 1.93 0.39
N LEU A 36 -13.27 2.67 -0.15
CA LEU A 36 -13.48 3.90 -0.90
C LEU A 36 -13.15 3.73 -2.37
N SER A 37 -13.83 4.50 -3.21
CA SER A 37 -13.51 4.58 -4.64
C SER A 37 -12.21 5.38 -4.87
N ARG A 38 -11.50 5.05 -5.96
CA ARG A 38 -10.29 5.78 -6.41
C ARG A 38 -10.42 7.31 -6.40
N PRO A 39 -11.48 7.94 -6.96
CA PRO A 39 -11.63 9.40 -6.89
C PRO A 39 -11.73 9.93 -5.46
N THR A 40 -12.35 9.18 -4.55
CA THR A 40 -12.46 9.55 -3.13
C THR A 40 -11.10 9.52 -2.45
N VAL A 41 -10.31 8.47 -2.67
CA VAL A 41 -8.93 8.39 -2.17
C VAL A 41 -8.06 9.52 -2.74
N CYS A 42 -8.18 9.82 -4.03
CA CYS A 42 -7.48 10.96 -4.63
C CYS A 42 -7.87 12.29 -3.99
N ARG A 43 -9.15 12.47 -3.60
CA ARG A 43 -9.59 13.67 -2.88
C ARG A 43 -9.02 13.71 -1.46
N LEU A 44 -8.98 12.57 -0.77
CA LEU A 44 -8.38 12.44 0.55
C LEU A 44 -6.90 12.83 0.54
N LEU A 45 -6.13 12.36 -0.45
CA LEU A 45 -4.72 12.76 -0.60
C LEU A 45 -4.56 14.28 -0.80
N LYS A 46 -5.50 14.94 -1.49
CA LYS A 46 -5.50 16.40 -1.65
C LYS A 46 -5.76 17.16 -0.35
N GLN A 47 -6.35 16.53 0.67
CA GLN A 47 -6.54 17.18 1.98
C GLN A 47 -5.22 17.30 2.75
N ASN A 48 -4.17 16.55 2.34
CA ASN A 48 -2.84 16.60 2.93
C ASN A 48 -2.82 16.38 4.45
N GLU A 49 -3.71 15.53 4.97
CA GLU A 49 -3.82 15.28 6.41
C GLU A 49 -2.79 14.27 6.93
N PHE A 50 -2.22 13.47 6.03
CA PHE A 50 -1.17 12.52 6.30
C PHE A 50 -0.11 12.55 5.18
N ARG A 51 1.07 12.04 5.48
CA ARG A 51 2.23 12.11 4.61
C ARG A 51 2.12 11.13 3.45
N TRP A 52 2.11 11.68 2.24
CA TRP A 52 2.18 10.92 0.99
C TRP A 52 3.19 11.55 0.04
N PHE A 53 3.74 10.76 -0.88
CA PHE A 53 4.67 11.20 -1.91
C PHE A 53 4.38 10.49 -3.23
N LYS A 54 4.69 11.15 -4.35
CA LYS A 54 4.55 10.57 -5.69
C LYS A 54 5.92 10.18 -6.21
N VAL A 55 6.16 8.88 -6.38
CA VAL A 55 7.44 8.33 -6.86
C VAL A 55 7.18 7.53 -8.11
N GLY A 56 7.82 7.90 -9.22
CA GLY A 56 7.68 7.22 -10.50
C GLY A 56 6.24 7.17 -11.03
N GLY A 57 5.43 8.20 -10.74
CA GLY A 57 4.03 8.25 -11.16
C GLY A 57 3.04 7.58 -10.21
N ALA A 58 3.51 6.77 -9.26
CA ALA A 58 2.69 6.09 -8.25
C ALA A 58 2.66 6.87 -6.93
N TYR A 59 1.51 6.83 -6.26
CA TYR A 59 1.38 7.36 -4.91
C TYR A 59 1.91 6.36 -3.89
N ARG A 60 2.62 6.89 -2.90
CA ARG A 60 3.16 6.17 -1.76
C ARG A 60 2.77 6.94 -0.51
N ILE A 61 1.91 6.34 0.29
CA ILE A 61 1.38 6.90 1.53
C ILE A 61 2.18 6.30 2.67
N SER A 62 2.75 7.11 3.56
CA SER A 62 3.48 6.59 4.70
C SER A 62 2.50 5.88 5.64
N LYS A 63 2.73 4.59 5.90
CA LYS A 63 1.89 3.78 6.79
C LYS A 63 1.76 4.42 8.17
N THR A 64 2.89 4.79 8.77
CA THR A 64 2.94 5.38 10.11
C THR A 64 2.09 6.66 10.21
N SER A 65 2.20 7.54 9.22
CA SER A 65 1.44 8.80 9.21
C SER A 65 -0.05 8.58 8.96
N PHE A 66 -0.39 7.65 8.05
CA PHE A 66 -1.78 7.28 7.78
C PHE A 66 -2.44 6.61 9.01
N ASP A 67 -1.74 5.68 9.66
CA ASP A 67 -2.24 5.00 10.85
C ASP A 67 -2.43 6.00 12.01
N ALA A 68 -1.49 6.93 12.22
CA ALA A 68 -1.64 7.97 13.26
C ALA A 68 -2.80 8.92 12.97
N TRP A 69 -3.03 9.27 11.70
CA TRP A 69 -4.20 10.05 11.29
C TRP A 69 -5.50 9.27 11.53
N LEU A 70 -5.55 7.99 11.17
CA LEU A 70 -6.75 7.17 11.25
C LEU A 70 -7.12 6.80 12.70
N ASN A 71 -6.13 6.45 13.53
CA ASN A 71 -6.36 5.93 14.88
C ASN A 71 -6.31 7.02 15.95
N ASP A 72 -5.36 7.95 15.83
CA ASP A 72 -5.07 8.96 16.87
C ASP A 72 -5.53 10.37 16.47
N GLY A 73 -5.97 10.57 15.22
CA GLY A 73 -6.34 11.88 14.70
C GLY A 73 -5.16 12.83 14.51
N ILE A 74 -3.93 12.31 14.49
CA ILE A 74 -2.71 13.12 14.35
C ILE A 74 -2.54 13.52 12.89
N ILE A 75 -2.49 14.83 12.64
CA ILE A 75 -2.31 15.41 11.31
C ILE A 75 -0.81 15.58 11.03
N GLU A 76 -0.30 14.84 10.05
CA GLU A 76 1.12 14.82 9.66
C GLU A 76 1.23 15.13 8.16
N PRO A 77 1.10 16.41 7.75
CA PRO A 77 1.02 16.79 6.34
C PRO A 77 2.33 16.52 5.59
N ASN A 78 2.24 16.31 4.27
CA ASN A 78 3.41 16.39 3.42
C ASN A 78 3.83 17.87 3.25
N PRO A 79 5.06 18.28 3.63
CA PRO A 79 5.52 19.66 3.46
C PRO A 79 5.82 20.06 2.00
N ALA A 80 5.83 19.10 1.07
CA ALA A 80 6.20 19.32 -0.32
C ALA A 80 4.99 19.55 -1.26
N VAL A 81 3.76 19.56 -0.74
CA VAL A 81 2.52 19.82 -1.50
C VAL A 81 1.87 21.14 -1.10
#